data_AF-A0A5E5QE21-F1
#
_entry.id   AF-A0A5E5QE21-F1
#
_cell.length_a   1.000
_cell.length_b   1.000
_cell.length_c   1.000
_cell.angle_alpha   90.00
_cell.angle_beta   90.00
_cell.angle_gamma   90.00
#
_symmetry.space_group_name_H-M   'P 1'
#
loop_
_entity.id
_entity.type
_entity.pdbx_description
1 polymer ?
#
loop_
_entity_poly.entity_id
_entity_poly.type
_entity_poly.pdbx_seq_one_letter_code
_entity_poly.pdbx_strand_id
1 'polypeptide(L)'
;MENYELCKSLNEFVFDVNQVEEKYYLSEKVTKYVLALGTKNFKTSNSKTDLEVARPLLQSMHKMHRAGVDNYVTHNKGRIRKLTPKECMRLMGFQDDFKQVVSDTQAYRQAGNSIVVDVLIAILKQMDITKFGVKNGN
;
A
#
# COMPACT_ATOMS: atom_id res chain seq x y z
N MET A 1 13.78 -21.77 8.30
CA MET A 1 14.77 -20.69 8.48
C MET A 1 14.78 -19.78 7.24
N GLU A 2 14.85 -20.32 6.01
CA GLU A 2 14.72 -19.56 4.75
C GLU A 2 13.47 -18.67 4.63
N ASN A 3 12.27 -19.21 4.89
CA ASN A 3 11.03 -18.41 4.79
C ASN A 3 10.97 -17.24 5.77
N TYR A 4 11.65 -17.35 6.92
CA TYR A 4 11.72 -16.28 7.90
C TYR A 4 12.65 -15.16 7.42
N GLU A 5 13.83 -15.52 6.90
CA GLU A 5 14.77 -14.54 6.34
C GLU A 5 14.21 -13.86 5.10
N LEU A 6 13.49 -14.59 4.23
CA LEU A 6 12.80 -13.99 3.07
C LEU A 6 11.68 -13.03 3.49
N CYS A 7 10.86 -13.42 4.47
CA CYS A 7 9.82 -12.54 5.02
C CYS A 7 10.43 -11.27 5.63
N LYS A 8 11.56 -11.42 6.33
CA LYS A 8 12.30 -10.31 6.92
C LYS A 8 12.87 -9.37 5.86
N SER A 9 13.50 -9.91 4.81
CA SER A 9 14.05 -9.11 3.71
C SER A 9 12.95 -8.38 2.92
N LEU A 10 11.79 -9.03 2.71
CA LEU A 10 10.64 -8.42 2.07
C LEU A 10 10.04 -7.30 2.91
N ASN A 11 9.91 -7.50 4.22
CA ASN A 11 9.41 -6.46 5.11
C ASN A 11 10.36 -5.27 5.19
N GLU A 12 11.67 -5.51 5.21
CA GLU A 12 12.68 -4.45 5.14
C GLU A 12 12.60 -3.70 3.81
N PHE A 13 12.44 -4.43 2.70
CA PHE A 13 12.25 -3.85 1.38
C PHE A 13 10.99 -2.99 1.28
N VAL A 14 9.84 -3.47 1.77
CA VAL A 14 8.58 -2.74 1.68
C VAL A 14 8.59 -1.55 2.62
N PHE A 15 8.88 -1.77 3.90
CA PHE A 15 8.61 -0.81 4.98
C PHE A 15 9.80 0.04 5.41
N ASP A 16 11.01 -0.19 4.88
CA ASP A 16 12.26 0.43 5.36
C ASP A 16 12.20 0.74 6.86
N VAL A 17 12.08 -0.34 7.64
CA VAL A 17 11.67 -0.35 9.05
C VAL A 17 12.54 0.54 9.95
N ASN A 18 13.69 1.00 9.46
CA ASN A 18 14.60 1.81 10.21
C ASN A 18 14.19 3.30 10.24
N GLN A 19 13.48 3.82 9.23
CA GLN A 19 13.19 5.26 9.12
C GLN A 19 11.79 5.59 8.59
N VAL A 20 10.83 5.68 9.51
CA VAL A 20 9.47 6.18 9.21
C VAL A 20 9.20 7.46 9.98
N GLU A 21 8.76 8.51 9.29
CA GLU A 21 8.43 9.80 9.90
C GLU A 21 7.26 9.69 10.91
N GLU A 22 7.33 10.47 11.99
CA GLU A 22 6.33 10.45 13.08
C GLU A 22 4.90 10.75 12.59
N LYS A 23 4.75 11.55 11.53
CA LYS A 23 3.45 11.93 10.95
C LYS A 23 2.63 10.74 10.42
N TYR A 24 3.25 9.57 10.21
CA TYR A 24 2.56 8.36 9.76
C TYR A 24 2.03 7.49 10.90
N TYR A 25 2.49 7.72 12.14
CA TYR A 25 1.99 7.01 13.31
C TYR A 25 0.65 7.59 13.75
N LEU A 26 -0.24 6.71 14.22
CA LEU A 26 -1.57 7.13 14.66
C LEU A 26 -1.49 7.66 16.09
N SER A 27 -2.24 8.72 16.36
CA SER A 27 -2.54 9.13 17.73
C SER A 27 -3.46 8.11 18.41
N GLU A 28 -3.54 8.13 19.73
CA GLU A 28 -4.41 7.23 20.50
C GLU A 28 -5.88 7.33 20.08
N LYS A 29 -6.36 8.57 19.86
CA LYS A 29 -7.74 8.83 19.42
C LYS A 29 -8.02 8.22 18.05
N VAL A 30 -7.09 8.38 17.11
CA VAL A 30 -7.23 7.84 15.75
C VAL A 30 -7.12 6.32 15.78
N THR A 31 -6.23 5.76 16.59
CA THR A 31 -6.10 4.32 16.80
C THR A 31 -7.41 3.70 17.27
N LYS A 32 -8.05 4.29 18.30
CA LYS A 32 -9.35 3.83 18.80
C LYS A 32 -10.44 3.86 17.71
N TYR A 33 -10.44 4.90 16.88
CA TYR A 33 -11.39 5.03 15.77
C TYR A 33 -11.14 3.97 14.67
N VAL A 34 -9.88 3.80 14.27
CA VAL A 34 -9.46 2.87 13.20
C VAL A 34 -9.74 1.42 13.59
N LEU A 35 -9.50 1.05 14.84
CA LEU A 35 -9.73 -0.31 15.36
C LEU A 35 -11.20 -0.59 15.69
N ALA A 36 -12.07 0.41 15.72
CA ALA A 36 -13.48 0.19 15.96
C ALA A 36 -14.09 -0.69 14.87
N LEU A 37 -15.08 -1.53 15.23
CA LEU A 37 -15.80 -2.36 14.26
C LEU A 37 -16.67 -1.51 13.32
N GLY A 38 -17.15 -0.35 13.79
CA GLY A 38 -18.03 0.48 13.00
C GLY A 38 -18.85 1.44 13.84
N THR A 39 -19.86 2.05 13.21
CA THR A 39 -20.76 3.01 13.84
C THR A 39 -22.19 2.73 13.43
N LYS A 40 -23.12 2.76 14.40
CA LYS A 40 -24.55 2.47 14.18
C LYS A 40 -24.72 1.11 13.49
N ASN A 41 -25.33 1.11 12.31
CA ASN A 41 -25.67 -0.09 11.55
C ASN A 41 -24.53 -0.55 10.62
N PHE A 42 -23.52 0.30 10.37
CA PHE A 42 -22.36 -0.10 9.58
C PHE A 42 -21.31 -0.71 10.49
N LYS A 43 -21.13 -2.03 10.40
CA LYS A 43 -20.10 -2.78 11.13
C LYS A 43 -19.28 -3.59 10.14
N THR A 44 -17.97 -3.54 10.27
CA THR A 44 -17.03 -4.40 9.56
C THR A 44 -16.67 -5.55 10.48
N SER A 45 -16.77 -6.78 9.98
CA SER A 45 -16.52 -7.99 10.76
C SER A 45 -15.03 -8.23 11.04
N ASN A 46 -14.13 -7.55 10.34
CA ASN A 46 -12.69 -7.85 10.35
C ASN A 46 -11.81 -6.58 10.42
N SER A 47 -11.95 -5.79 11.48
CA SER A 47 -11.00 -4.69 11.80
C SER A 47 -9.69 -5.26 12.35
N LYS A 48 -8.86 -5.83 11.47
CA LYS A 48 -7.53 -6.34 11.79
C LYS A 48 -6.45 -5.53 11.07
N THR A 49 -5.37 -5.26 11.80
CA THR A 49 -4.09 -4.72 11.30
C THR A 49 -3.15 -5.88 10.97
N ASP A 50 -1.98 -5.57 10.40
CA ASP A 50 -0.89 -6.55 10.21
C ASP A 50 -1.33 -7.80 9.44
N LEU A 51 -2.10 -7.58 8.37
CA LEU A 51 -2.56 -8.68 7.54
C LEU A 51 -1.39 -9.29 6.76
N GLU A 52 -1.40 -10.62 6.65
CA GLU A 52 -0.48 -11.37 5.78
C GLU A 52 -0.66 -10.99 4.30
N VAL A 53 -1.92 -10.78 3.88
CA VAL A 53 -2.27 -10.29 2.54
C VAL A 53 -2.88 -8.91 2.67
N ALA A 54 -2.25 -7.93 2.05
CA ALA A 54 -2.74 -6.55 2.07
C ALA A 54 -4.12 -6.43 1.41
N ARG A 55 -4.98 -5.57 1.97
CA ARG A 55 -6.20 -5.14 1.30
C ARG A 55 -5.86 -4.27 0.08
N PRO A 56 -6.76 -4.15 -0.91
CA PRO A 56 -6.58 -3.23 -2.01
C PRO A 56 -6.35 -1.79 -1.52
N LEU A 57 -5.43 -1.08 -2.17
CA LEU A 57 -5.22 0.34 -1.90
C LEU A 57 -6.34 1.14 -2.56
N LEU A 58 -7.11 1.88 -1.77
CA LEU A 58 -8.18 2.74 -2.28
C LEU A 58 -7.63 4.15 -2.56
N GLN A 59 -8.09 4.79 -3.64
CA GLN A 59 -7.75 6.20 -3.91
C GLN A 59 -8.08 7.13 -2.73
N SER A 60 -9.11 6.79 -1.95
CA SER A 60 -9.54 7.54 -0.78
C SER A 60 -8.77 7.22 0.51
N MET A 61 -7.79 6.30 0.52
CA MET A 61 -7.12 5.83 1.75
C MET A 61 -6.43 6.94 2.55
N HIS A 62 -6.09 8.07 1.90
CA HIS A 62 -5.56 9.26 2.56
C HIS A 62 -6.52 9.83 3.63
N LYS A 63 -7.82 9.47 3.59
CA LYS A 63 -8.84 9.82 4.58
C LYS A 63 -8.81 8.96 5.85
N MET A 64 -7.99 7.91 5.89
CA MET A 64 -7.82 7.01 7.03
C MET A 64 -9.15 6.37 7.47
N HIS A 65 -9.62 5.41 6.67
CA HIS A 65 -10.77 4.59 7.03
C HIS A 65 -10.43 3.64 8.18
N ARG A 66 -11.40 2.84 8.61
CA ARG A 66 -11.14 1.84 9.65
C ARG A 66 -10.24 0.72 9.13
N ALA A 67 -9.61 -0.01 10.05
CA ALA A 67 -8.77 -1.17 9.75
C ALA A 67 -9.52 -2.32 9.07
N GLY A 68 -10.84 -2.25 8.93
CA GLY A 68 -11.59 -3.16 8.08
C GLY A 68 -11.50 -2.84 6.58
N VAL A 69 -11.01 -1.66 6.22
CA VAL A 69 -10.94 -1.12 4.85
C VAL A 69 -9.49 -0.83 4.46
N ASP A 70 -8.79 0.00 5.25
CA ASP A 70 -7.41 0.39 4.95
C ASP A 70 -6.39 -0.56 5.61
N ASN A 71 -5.15 -0.51 5.12
CA ASN A 71 -4.03 -1.27 5.69
C ASN A 71 -3.31 -0.45 6.76
N TYR A 72 -3.09 -1.09 7.92
CA TYR A 72 -2.33 -0.55 9.03
C TYR A 72 -1.32 -1.59 9.50
N VAL A 73 -0.15 -1.09 9.90
CA VAL A 73 0.95 -1.93 10.35
C VAL A 73 1.42 -1.48 11.72
N THR A 74 1.78 -2.45 12.54
CA THR A 74 2.40 -2.26 13.84
C THR A 74 3.90 -2.13 13.64
N HIS A 75 4.45 -1.04 14.15
CA HIS A 75 5.86 -0.69 13.99
C HIS A 75 6.42 -0.10 15.28
N ASN A 76 7.73 -0.27 15.53
CA ASN A 76 8.47 0.31 16.65
C ASN A 76 7.75 0.27 18.01
N LYS A 77 8.03 -0.74 18.84
CA LYS A 77 7.44 -0.90 20.18
C LYS A 77 5.90 -0.97 20.19
N GLY A 78 5.31 -1.54 19.14
CA GLY A 78 3.87 -1.82 19.10
C GLY A 78 2.98 -0.66 18.66
N ARG A 79 3.55 0.42 18.09
CA ARG A 79 2.77 1.58 17.64
C ARG A 79 2.13 1.31 16.28
N ILE A 80 0.85 1.63 16.15
CA ILE A 80 0.14 1.48 14.88
C ILE A 80 0.40 2.70 13.99
N ARG A 81 0.71 2.44 12.73
CA ARG A 81 0.90 3.47 11.70
C ARG A 81 0.15 3.11 10.42
N LYS A 82 -0.12 4.13 9.61
CA LYS A 82 -0.54 3.92 8.22
C LYS A 82 0.68 3.66 7.34
N LEU A 83 0.43 3.10 6.16
CA LEU A 83 1.44 2.98 5.12
C LEU A 83 1.90 4.36 4.66
N THR A 84 3.19 4.52 4.34
CA THR A 84 3.74 5.72 3.68
C THR A 84 3.41 5.70 2.18
N PRO A 85 3.48 6.84 1.47
CA PRO A 85 3.25 6.85 0.03
C PRO A 85 4.23 5.93 -0.73
N LYS A 86 5.49 5.89 -0.29
CA LYS A 86 6.52 5.02 -0.89
C LYS A 86 6.19 3.54 -0.70
N GLU A 87 5.74 3.14 0.50
CA GLU A 87 5.27 1.78 0.77
C GLU A 87 4.08 1.40 -0.11
N CYS A 88 3.11 2.30 -0.28
CA CYS A 88 1.99 2.08 -1.18
C CYS A 88 2.46 1.88 -2.62
N MET A 89 3.41 2.67 -3.12
CA MET A 89 3.96 2.50 -4.47
C MET A 89 4.71 1.17 -4.63
N ARG A 90 5.51 0.76 -3.62
CA ARG A 90 6.18 -0.54 -3.60
C ARG A 90 5.18 -1.70 -3.66
N LEU A 91 4.08 -1.61 -2.89
CA LEU A 91 2.99 -2.61 -2.94
C LEU A 91 2.34 -2.69 -4.33
N MET A 92 2.31 -1.59 -5.07
CA MET A 92 1.81 -1.56 -6.45
C MET A 92 2.88 -1.99 -7.49
N GLY A 93 4.08 -2.39 -7.06
CA GLY A 93 5.16 -2.89 -7.93
C GLY A 93 6.01 -1.79 -8.57
N PHE A 94 5.91 -0.53 -8.12
CA PHE A 94 6.78 0.54 -8.60
C PHE A 94 8.19 0.38 -8.03
N GLN A 95 9.18 0.77 -8.84
CA GLN A 95 10.58 0.81 -8.44
C GLN A 95 10.88 1.98 -7.49
N ASP A 96 11.97 1.85 -6.74
CA ASP A 96 12.37 2.82 -5.71
C ASP A 96 12.88 4.16 -6.28
N ASP A 97 13.25 4.19 -7.57
CA ASP A 97 13.62 5.38 -8.32
C ASP A 97 12.40 6.18 -8.83
N PHE A 98 11.18 5.65 -8.63
CA PHE A 98 9.94 6.36 -8.96
C PHE A 98 9.82 7.62 -8.11
N LYS A 99 9.96 8.78 -8.76
CA LYS A 99 9.99 10.08 -8.08
C LYS A 99 8.58 10.54 -7.74
N GLN A 100 8.30 10.70 -6.46
CA GLN A 100 7.12 11.43 -6.00
C GLN A 100 7.30 12.93 -6.28
N VAL A 101 6.59 13.45 -7.29
CA VAL A 101 6.59 14.88 -7.66
C VAL A 101 5.34 15.64 -7.17
N VAL A 102 4.53 14.97 -6.33
CA VAL A 102 3.25 15.49 -5.81
C VAL A 102 3.19 15.34 -4.29
N SER A 103 2.17 15.93 -3.66
CA SER A 103 1.94 15.78 -2.22
C SER A 103 1.58 14.34 -1.84
N ASP A 104 1.84 13.96 -0.58
CA ASP A 104 1.50 12.62 -0.05
C ASP A 104 0.05 12.22 -0.34
N THR A 105 -0.89 13.15 -0.15
CA THR A 105 -2.32 12.92 -0.44
C THR A 105 -2.55 12.53 -1.90
N GLN A 106 -1.87 13.18 -2.84
CA GLN A 106 -1.99 12.85 -4.26
C GLN A 106 -1.24 11.56 -4.60
N ALA A 107 -0.11 11.30 -3.96
CA ALA A 107 0.62 10.05 -4.11
C ALA A 107 -0.21 8.83 -3.65
N TYR A 108 -0.92 8.92 -2.53
CA TYR A 108 -1.89 7.88 -2.11
C TYR A 108 -3.00 7.69 -3.15
N ARG A 109 -3.52 8.78 -3.72
CA ARG A 109 -4.56 8.71 -4.77
C ARG A 109 -4.04 8.05 -6.04
N GLN A 110 -2.80 8.35 -6.44
CA GLN A 110 -2.14 7.73 -7.58
C GLN A 110 -1.93 6.23 -7.34
N ALA A 111 -1.41 5.84 -6.18
CA ALA A 111 -1.24 4.43 -5.82
C ALA A 111 -2.57 3.68 -5.85
N GLY A 112 -3.63 4.22 -5.22
CA GLY A 112 -4.94 3.57 -5.17
C GLY A 112 -5.74 3.58 -6.48
N ASN A 113 -5.34 4.37 -7.47
CA ASN A 113 -5.90 4.33 -8.83
C ASN A 113 -5.00 3.56 -9.82
N SER A 114 -3.79 3.14 -9.40
CA SER A 114 -2.85 2.48 -10.27
C SER A 114 -3.25 1.01 -10.49
N ILE A 115 -2.76 0.45 -11.59
CA ILE A 115 -2.65 -1.00 -11.76
C ILE A 115 -1.35 -1.48 -11.12
N VAL A 116 -1.34 -2.70 -10.59
CA VAL A 116 -0.10 -3.34 -10.11
C VAL A 116 0.81 -3.62 -11.31
N VAL A 117 2.04 -3.14 -11.26
CA VAL A 117 3.01 -3.19 -12.37
C VAL A 117 3.20 -4.62 -12.86
N ASP A 118 3.36 -5.58 -11.94
CA ASP A 118 3.55 -6.99 -12.29
C ASP A 118 2.35 -7.59 -13.03
N VAL A 119 1.13 -7.21 -12.63
CA VAL A 119 -0.10 -7.65 -13.30
C VAL A 119 -0.17 -7.10 -14.72
N LEU A 120 0.16 -5.81 -14.90
CA LEU A 120 0.22 -5.20 -16.23
C LEU A 120 1.24 -5.92 -17.13
N ILE A 121 2.44 -6.20 -16.62
CA ILE A 121 3.48 -6.93 -17.35
C ILE A 121 2.99 -8.33 -17.76
N ALA A 122 2.32 -9.04 -16.84
CA ALA A 122 1.78 -10.37 -17.12
C ALA A 122 0.70 -10.35 -18.22
N ILE A 123 -0.19 -9.36 -18.21
CA ILE A 123 -1.20 -9.16 -19.25
C ILE A 123 -0.53 -8.87 -20.60
N LEU A 124 0.43 -7.93 -20.63
CA LEU A 124 1.12 -7.57 -21.87
C LEU A 124 1.90 -8.73 -22.48
N LYS A 125 2.48 -9.62 -21.66
CA LYS A 125 3.16 -10.84 -22.14
C LYS A 125 2.21 -11.84 -22.82
N GLN A 126 0.92 -11.83 -22.47
CA GLN A 126 -0.09 -12.67 -23.10
C GLN A 126 -0.67 -12.04 -24.38
N MET A 127 -0.44 -10.73 -24.59
CA MET A 127 -0.92 -10.01 -25.75
C MET A 127 0.16 -9.93 -26.83
N ASP A 128 -0.20 -10.28 -28.07
CA ASP A 128 0.65 -9.99 -29.23
C ASP A 128 0.51 -8.51 -29.62
N ILE A 129 1.24 -7.65 -28.90
CA ILE A 129 1.22 -6.20 -29.12
C ILE A 129 1.86 -5.77 -30.44
N THR A 130 2.60 -6.66 -31.12
CA THR A 130 3.24 -6.34 -32.41
C THR A 130 2.22 -6.05 -33.51
N LYS A 131 1.01 -6.61 -33.40
CA LYS A 131 -0.11 -6.38 -34.31
C LYS A 131 -0.67 -4.96 -34.27
N PHE A 132 -0.42 -4.23 -33.19
CA PHE A 132 -0.93 -2.87 -32.98
C PHE A 132 0.16 -1.80 -33.03
N GLY A 133 1.43 -2.20 -33.10
CA GLY A 133 2.55 -1.29 -33.26
C GLY A 133 2.61 -0.73 -34.67
N VAL A 134 2.29 0.55 -34.85
CA VAL A 134 2.56 1.24 -36.11
C VAL A 134 4.07 1.47 -36.20
N LYS A 135 4.73 0.83 -37.18
CA LYS A 135 6.10 1.21 -37.54
C LYS A 135 6.03 2.57 -38.23
N ASN A 136 6.27 3.64 -37.48
CA ASN A 136 6.64 4.90 -38.11
C ASN A 136 8.02 4.68 -38.73
N GLY A 137 8.04 4.47 -40.05
CA GLY A 137 9.27 4.39 -40.81
C GLY A 137 10.01 5.72 -40.73
N ASN A 138 11.30 5.66 -40.40
CA ASN A 138 12.26 6.69 -40.77
C ASN A 138 12.70 6.45 -42.22
#